data_AF-A0A2S8HM31-F1
#
_entry.id   AF-A0A2S8HM31-F1
#
_cell.length_a   1.000
_cell.length_b   1.000
_cell.length_c   1.000
_cell.angle_alpha   90.00
_cell.angle_beta   90.00
_cell.angle_gamma   90.00
#
_symmetry.space_group_name_H-M   'P 1'
#
loop_
_entity.id
_entity.type
_entity.pdbx_description
1 polymer ?
#
loop_
_entity_poly.entity_id
_entity_poly.type
_entity_poly.pdbx_seq_one_letter_code
_entity_poly.pdbx_strand_id
1 'polypeptide(L)'
;MSIEIRKSLEVEFLVGLKKITSSHLDLKASKNKLGLFISKEKLGEIYIQHLTKANGYYAGLEVYTCEAFSFCINQSPPYQSRLLNSSFLSKSSLSEETKQFGDELGGIIRTPPPDEINATVQKINERLIKFYLSKAENCILGTPSLIDDILAEPDNYAYPFLAALFAAQKNDLSLDSDVFKKVLATKSIFGNKQFDLALANKILGTGNK
;
A
#
# COMPACT_ATOMS: atom_id res chain seq x y z
N MET A 1 9.91 18.63 -23.59
CA MET A 1 8.49 18.60 -23.20
C MET A 1 8.00 20.03 -23.09
N SER A 2 6.85 20.36 -23.66
CA SER A 2 6.22 21.66 -23.44
C SER A 2 5.65 21.68 -22.02
N ILE A 3 5.96 22.73 -21.25
CA ILE A 3 5.48 22.89 -19.86
C ILE A 3 3.94 22.90 -19.83
N GLU A 4 3.32 23.28 -20.93
CA GLU A 4 1.88 23.33 -21.13
C GLU A 4 1.22 21.95 -21.04
N ILE A 5 1.75 20.92 -21.71
CA ILE A 5 1.17 19.56 -21.69
C ILE A 5 1.15 18.99 -20.27
N ARG A 6 2.26 19.16 -19.53
CA ARG A 6 2.35 18.72 -18.14
C ARG A 6 1.33 19.45 -17.25
N LYS A 7 1.18 20.77 -17.42
CA LYS A 7 0.20 21.54 -16.64
C LYS A 7 -1.23 21.07 -16.92
N SER A 8 -1.57 20.81 -18.19
CA SER A 8 -2.88 20.27 -18.56
C SER A 8 -3.13 18.90 -17.92
N LEU A 9 -2.14 17.99 -17.95
CA LEU A 9 -2.22 16.71 -17.26
C LEU A 9 -2.42 16.86 -15.75
N GLU A 10 -1.68 17.74 -15.08
CA GLU A 10 -1.81 17.97 -13.63
C GLU A 10 -3.20 18.52 -13.25
N VAL A 11 -3.82 19.32 -14.12
CA VAL A 11 -5.21 19.77 -13.95
C VAL A 11 -6.18 18.61 -14.07
N GLU A 12 -6.07 17.81 -15.14
CA GLU A 12 -6.94 16.65 -15.35
C GLU A 12 -6.74 15.57 -14.28
N PHE A 13 -5.52 15.37 -13.77
CA PHE A 13 -5.29 14.50 -12.62
C PHE A 13 -6.08 14.95 -11.41
N LEU A 14 -6.07 16.24 -11.08
CA LEU A 14 -6.86 16.73 -9.94
C LEU A 14 -8.36 16.48 -10.15
N VAL A 15 -8.87 16.71 -11.36
CA VAL A 15 -10.27 16.42 -11.70
C VAL A 15 -10.58 14.93 -11.54
N GLY A 16 -9.69 14.06 -12.03
CA GLY A 16 -9.80 12.62 -11.92
C GLY A 16 -9.75 12.10 -10.49
N LEU A 17 -8.77 12.56 -9.71
CA LEU A 17 -8.60 12.19 -8.31
C LEU A 17 -9.81 12.59 -7.44
N LYS A 18 -10.44 13.73 -7.73
CA LYS A 18 -11.67 14.16 -7.03
C LYS A 18 -12.87 13.25 -7.27
N LYS A 19 -12.85 12.43 -8.33
CA LYS A 19 -13.93 11.46 -8.64
C LYS A 19 -13.73 10.13 -7.91
N ILE A 20 -12.54 9.89 -7.36
CA ILE A 20 -12.25 8.67 -6.60
C ILE A 20 -12.95 8.78 -5.26
N THR A 21 -13.73 7.76 -4.92
CA THR A 21 -14.43 7.63 -3.63
C THR A 21 -14.03 6.33 -2.96
N SER A 22 -14.18 6.29 -1.63
CA SER A 22 -14.02 5.09 -0.82
C SER A 22 -15.20 5.02 0.15
N SER A 23 -15.70 3.80 0.38
CA SER A 23 -16.71 3.53 1.41
C SER A 23 -16.09 3.45 2.82
N HIS A 24 -14.76 3.42 2.92
CA HIS A 24 -14.06 3.13 4.17
C HIS A 24 -13.17 4.28 4.65
N LEU A 25 -12.69 5.12 3.73
CA LEU A 25 -11.76 6.21 4.02
C LEU A 25 -12.30 7.54 3.52
N ASP A 26 -12.04 8.59 4.28
CA ASP A 26 -12.20 9.96 3.81
C ASP A 26 -11.04 10.29 2.84
N LEU A 27 -11.36 10.54 1.57
CA LEU A 27 -10.36 10.83 0.54
C LEU A 27 -10.26 12.33 0.28
N LYS A 28 -9.03 12.87 0.27
CA LYS A 28 -8.78 14.28 -0.10
C LYS A 28 -7.82 14.38 -1.27
N ALA A 29 -8.36 14.75 -2.43
CA ALA A 29 -7.57 15.02 -3.62
C ALA A 29 -6.84 16.36 -3.50
N SER A 30 -5.56 16.35 -3.87
CA SER A 30 -4.72 17.53 -4.05
C SER A 30 -3.84 17.33 -5.29
N LYS A 31 -2.93 18.27 -5.58
CA LYS A 31 -2.12 18.22 -6.80
C LYS A 31 -1.34 16.90 -6.89
N ASN A 32 -1.75 16.05 -7.84
CA ASN A 32 -1.20 14.71 -8.10
C ASN A 32 -1.20 13.76 -6.88
N LYS A 33 -2.05 13.99 -5.88
CA LYS A 33 -2.07 13.20 -4.65
C LYS A 33 -3.49 12.95 -4.15
N LEU A 34 -3.71 11.79 -3.58
CA LEU A 34 -4.92 11.40 -2.87
C LEU A 34 -4.53 11.10 -1.43
N GLY A 35 -4.88 11.99 -0.51
CA GLY A 35 -4.67 11.77 0.91
C GLY A 35 -5.74 10.83 1.48
N LEU A 36 -5.32 9.95 2.38
CA LEU A 36 -6.12 8.91 3.01
C LEU A 36 -6.38 9.27 4.47
N PHE A 37 -7.64 9.41 4.87
CA PHE A 37 -8.02 9.87 6.21
C PHE A 37 -9.04 8.97 6.90
N ILE A 38 -8.95 8.90 8.22
CA ILE A 38 -10.01 8.42 9.12
C ILE A 38 -10.20 9.48 10.21
N SER A 39 -11.44 9.88 10.48
CA SER A 39 -11.75 10.84 11.55
C SER A 39 -10.91 12.13 11.50
N LYS A 40 -10.62 12.63 10.28
CA LYS A 40 -9.76 13.79 9.97
C LYS A 40 -8.26 13.60 10.21
N GLU A 41 -7.80 12.46 10.71
CA GLU A 41 -6.38 12.13 10.81
C GLU A 41 -5.86 11.63 9.46
N LYS A 42 -4.71 12.13 9.01
CA LYS A 42 -4.08 11.68 7.77
C LYS A 42 -3.25 10.44 8.05
N LEU A 43 -3.66 9.31 7.49
CA LEU A 43 -2.99 8.02 7.68
C LEU A 43 -1.99 7.71 6.58
N GLY A 44 -2.19 8.27 5.38
CA GLY A 44 -1.33 8.01 4.24
C GLY A 44 -1.66 8.87 3.03
N GLU A 45 -0.99 8.57 1.92
CA GLU A 45 -1.29 9.14 0.61
C GLU A 45 -0.92 8.21 -0.53
N ILE A 46 -1.67 8.33 -1.62
CA ILE A 46 -1.31 7.83 -2.94
C ILE A 46 -0.86 9.04 -3.76
N TYR A 47 0.24 8.94 -4.48
CA TYR A 47 0.78 10.05 -5.26
C TYR A 47 1.17 9.61 -6.67
N ILE A 48 1.09 10.56 -7.60
CA ILE A 48 1.56 10.44 -8.97
C ILE A 48 2.72 11.42 -9.13
N GLN A 49 3.84 10.97 -9.68
CA GLN A 49 5.00 11.83 -9.88
C GLN A 49 5.59 11.66 -11.28
N HIS A 50 5.94 12.80 -11.87
CA HIS A 50 6.55 12.85 -13.19
C HIS A 50 8.07 12.63 -13.13
N LEU A 51 8.57 11.72 -13.96
CA LEU A 51 9.99 11.48 -14.20
C LEU A 51 10.44 12.17 -15.48
N THR A 52 11.10 13.32 -15.34
CA THR A 52 11.53 14.14 -16.48
C THR A 52 12.38 13.37 -17.49
N LYS A 53 13.33 12.54 -17.03
CA LYS A 53 14.22 11.76 -17.92
C LYS A 53 13.48 10.66 -18.67
N ALA A 54 12.48 10.05 -18.04
CA ALA A 54 11.69 8.97 -18.61
C ALA A 54 10.41 9.48 -19.29
N ASN A 55 10.17 10.80 -19.30
CA ASN A 55 8.98 11.41 -19.91
C ASN A 55 7.68 10.64 -19.56
N GLY A 56 7.44 10.41 -18.28
CA GLY A 56 6.30 9.62 -17.84
C GLY A 56 6.06 9.74 -16.34
N TYR A 57 4.98 9.12 -15.90
CA TYR A 57 4.48 9.20 -14.54
C TYR A 57 4.57 7.83 -13.87
N TYR A 58 4.96 7.83 -12.60
CA TYR A 58 4.89 6.67 -11.72
C TYR A 58 3.94 6.95 -10.57
N ALA A 59 3.45 5.89 -9.94
CA ALA A 59 2.60 6.00 -8.76
C ALA A 59 3.30 5.42 -7.53
N GLY A 60 3.04 6.04 -6.38
CA GLY A 60 3.45 5.54 -5.08
C GLY A 60 2.32 5.57 -4.07
N LEU A 61 2.47 4.74 -3.03
CA LEU A 61 1.62 4.69 -1.85
C LEU A 61 2.50 4.71 -0.61
N GLU A 62 2.13 5.54 0.35
CA GLU A 62 2.68 5.53 1.69
C GLU A 62 1.53 5.51 2.71
N VAL A 63 1.59 4.59 3.67
CA VAL A 63 0.79 4.63 4.90
C VAL A 63 1.75 4.93 6.04
N TYR A 64 1.59 6.10 6.66
CA TYR A 64 2.45 6.61 7.72
C TYR A 64 2.10 6.01 9.08
N THR A 65 0.82 5.86 9.34
CA THR A 65 0.30 5.37 10.62
C THR A 65 -1.04 4.67 10.42
N CYS A 66 -1.29 3.64 11.23
CA CYS A 66 -2.55 2.94 11.36
C CYS A 66 -2.49 2.05 12.63
N GLU A 67 -3.62 1.47 13.01
CA GLU A 67 -3.69 0.56 14.15
C GLU A 67 -2.71 -0.61 14.04
N ALA A 68 -2.52 -1.15 12.83
CA ALA A 68 -1.55 -2.21 12.57
C ALA A 68 -0.12 -1.78 12.88
N PHE A 69 0.25 -0.53 12.54
CA PHE A 69 1.58 -0.01 12.83
C PHE A 69 1.80 0.16 14.34
N SER A 70 0.81 0.74 15.03
CA SER A 70 0.83 0.87 16.49
C SER A 70 0.93 -0.50 17.16
N PHE A 71 0.18 -1.49 16.68
CA PHE A 71 0.28 -2.87 17.15
C PHE A 71 1.72 -3.38 17.04
N CYS A 72 2.35 -3.24 15.87
CA CYS A 72 3.70 -3.75 15.62
C CYS A 72 4.73 -3.11 16.57
N ILE A 73 4.71 -1.78 16.72
CA ILE A 73 5.63 -1.06 17.59
C ILE A 73 5.43 -1.46 19.06
N ASN A 74 4.17 -1.62 19.49
CA ASN A 74 3.85 -1.99 20.87
C ASN A 74 4.32 -3.41 21.25
N GLN A 75 4.60 -4.29 20.27
CA GLN A 75 5.21 -5.59 20.54
C GLN A 75 6.70 -5.49 20.90
N SER A 76 7.32 -4.33 20.71
CA SER A 76 8.76 -4.11 20.93
C SER A 76 9.63 -5.16 20.21
N PRO A 77 9.50 -5.33 18.87
CA PRO A 77 10.25 -6.35 18.16
C PRO A 77 11.76 -6.14 18.30
N PRO A 78 12.58 -7.20 18.40
CA PRO A 78 14.03 -7.10 18.51
C PRO A 78 14.71 -6.82 17.17
N TYR A 79 13.98 -6.26 16.20
CA TYR A 79 14.42 -5.97 14.85
C TYR A 79 13.81 -4.66 14.36
N GLN A 80 14.50 -4.01 13.43
CA GLN A 80 14.06 -2.73 12.86
C GLN A 80 13.06 -2.93 11.72
N SER A 81 12.42 -1.84 11.30
CA SER A 81 11.62 -1.79 10.08
C SER A 81 12.47 -2.25 8.88
N ARG A 82 11.83 -2.96 7.93
CA ARG A 82 12.44 -3.29 6.64
C ARG A 82 12.51 -2.11 5.69
N LEU A 83 11.64 -1.14 5.89
CA LEU A 83 11.57 0.03 5.02
C LEU A 83 12.68 1.01 5.39
N LEU A 84 13.28 1.62 4.37
CA LEU A 84 14.29 2.68 4.51
C LEU A 84 13.68 4.05 4.83
N ASN A 85 12.37 4.11 5.06
CA ASN A 85 11.62 5.30 5.43
C ASN A 85 10.76 5.03 6.68
N SER A 86 10.11 6.06 7.20
CA SER A 86 9.29 5.98 8.41
C SER A 86 7.86 5.49 8.18
N SER A 87 7.53 5.01 6.97
CA SER A 87 6.19 4.53 6.66
C SER A 87 6.00 3.12 7.20
N PHE A 88 4.74 2.73 7.42
CA PHE A 88 4.35 1.35 7.71
C PHE A 88 4.19 0.52 6.43
N LEU A 89 3.62 1.13 5.38
CA LEU A 89 3.54 0.60 4.02
C LEU A 89 4.15 1.61 3.06
N SER A 90 5.05 1.17 2.18
CA SER A 90 5.62 1.98 1.12
C SER A 90 5.72 1.15 -0.16
N LYS A 91 5.06 1.60 -1.23
CA LYS A 91 5.03 0.94 -2.54
C LYS A 91 5.27 1.96 -3.64
N SER A 92 6.00 1.56 -4.68
CA SER A 92 6.20 2.34 -5.90
C SER A 92 6.06 1.46 -7.14
N SER A 93 5.43 1.97 -8.20
CA SER A 93 5.38 1.24 -9.47
C SER A 93 6.77 1.02 -10.08
N LEU A 94 7.75 1.85 -9.71
CA LEU A 94 9.12 1.73 -10.20
C LEU A 94 9.80 0.44 -9.70
N SER A 95 9.49 0.02 -8.47
CA SER A 95 10.05 -1.19 -7.85
C SER A 95 9.14 -2.41 -7.94
N GLU A 96 7.88 -2.25 -8.36
CA GLU A 96 6.92 -3.35 -8.52
C GLU A 96 7.42 -4.39 -9.53
N GLU A 97 7.44 -5.67 -9.19
CA GLU A 97 7.96 -6.73 -10.08
C GLU A 97 7.07 -6.91 -11.32
N THR A 98 5.75 -6.91 -11.13
CA THR A 98 4.75 -7.16 -12.17
C THR A 98 4.48 -5.95 -13.07
N LYS A 99 4.99 -4.76 -12.70
CA LYS A 99 4.84 -3.49 -13.41
C LYS A 99 3.38 -3.15 -13.80
N GLN A 100 2.40 -3.58 -13.00
CA GLN A 100 0.97 -3.48 -13.29
C GLN A 100 0.44 -2.05 -13.43
N PHE A 101 1.13 -1.08 -12.79
CA PHE A 101 0.80 0.33 -12.99
C PHE A 101 1.27 0.88 -14.34
N GLY A 102 2.42 0.45 -14.85
CA GLY A 102 3.04 1.01 -16.06
C GLY A 102 2.59 0.30 -17.33
N ASP A 103 2.83 0.91 -18.49
CA ASP A 103 2.72 0.23 -19.79
C ASP A 103 4.08 -0.31 -20.26
N GLU A 104 5.16 0.06 -19.57
CA GLU A 104 6.53 -0.29 -19.91
C GLU A 104 7.22 -0.99 -18.74
N LEU A 105 8.32 -1.69 -19.04
CA LEU A 105 9.18 -2.38 -18.07
C LEU A 105 9.64 -1.49 -16.90
N GLY A 106 9.63 -0.16 -17.08
CA GLY A 106 9.99 0.82 -16.03
C GLY A 106 8.89 1.12 -15.02
N GLY A 107 7.67 0.59 -15.16
CA GLY A 107 6.58 0.86 -14.21
C GLY A 107 6.03 2.28 -14.32
N ILE A 108 6.14 2.89 -15.50
CA ILE A 108 5.65 4.23 -15.78
C ILE A 108 4.55 4.20 -16.84
N ILE A 109 3.72 5.23 -16.83
CA ILE A 109 2.84 5.58 -17.95
C ILE A 109 3.45 6.80 -18.63
N ARG A 110 3.75 6.69 -19.93
CA ARG A 110 4.35 7.79 -20.69
C ARG A 110 3.43 9.01 -20.72
N THR A 111 4.05 10.18 -20.80
CA THR A 111 3.30 11.42 -21.04
C THR A 111 2.58 11.31 -22.39
N PRO A 112 1.25 11.43 -22.42
CA PRO A 112 0.48 11.31 -23.66
C PRO A 112 0.60 12.56 -24.54
N PRO A 113 0.26 12.45 -25.84
CA PRO A 113 -0.05 13.62 -26.66
C PRO A 113 -1.32 14.34 -26.16
N PRO A 114 -1.54 15.63 -26.53
CA PRO A 114 -2.63 16.45 -25.99
C PRO A 114 -4.03 15.86 -26.13
N ASP A 115 -4.31 15.15 -27.22
CA ASP A 115 -5.58 14.50 -27.53
C ASP A 115 -5.87 13.24 -26.71
N GLU A 116 -4.84 12.64 -26.11
CA GLU A 116 -4.95 11.42 -25.28
C GLU A 116 -4.91 11.68 -23.77
N ILE A 117 -4.84 12.96 -23.34
CA ILE A 117 -4.73 13.33 -21.92
C ILE A 117 -5.86 12.68 -21.09
N ASN A 118 -7.11 12.82 -21.52
CA ASN A 118 -8.26 12.32 -20.75
C ASN A 118 -8.25 10.79 -20.61
N ALA A 119 -7.95 10.08 -21.70
CA ALA A 119 -7.85 8.62 -21.69
C ALA A 119 -6.72 8.14 -20.77
N THR A 120 -5.59 8.84 -20.77
CA THR A 120 -4.45 8.53 -19.91
C THR A 120 -4.76 8.80 -18.44
N VAL A 121 -5.40 9.92 -18.11
CA VAL A 121 -5.84 10.22 -16.74
C VAL A 121 -6.84 9.18 -16.25
N GLN A 122 -7.81 8.78 -17.07
CA GLN A 122 -8.77 7.72 -16.72
C GLN A 122 -8.05 6.41 -16.39
N LYS A 123 -7.15 5.96 -17.28
CA LYS A 123 -6.34 4.75 -17.08
C LYS A 123 -5.53 4.82 -15.77
N ILE A 124 -4.91 5.98 -15.50
CA ILE A 124 -4.16 6.18 -14.25
C ILE A 124 -5.08 6.02 -13.04
N ASN A 125 -6.25 6.67 -13.04
CA ASN A 125 -7.19 6.58 -11.91
C ASN A 125 -7.68 5.15 -11.68
N GLU A 126 -8.03 4.42 -12.74
CA GLU A 126 -8.43 3.01 -12.66
C GLU A 126 -7.34 2.15 -12.02
N ARG A 127 -6.07 2.37 -12.41
CA ARG A 127 -4.92 1.65 -11.85
C ARG A 127 -4.63 2.06 -10.41
N LEU A 128 -4.78 3.34 -10.04
CA LEU A 128 -4.65 3.80 -8.66
C LEU A 128 -5.69 3.13 -7.76
N ILE A 129 -6.95 3.08 -8.19
CA ILE A 129 -8.03 2.41 -7.44
C ILE A 129 -7.69 0.92 -7.26
N LYS A 130 -7.35 0.25 -8.35
CA LYS A 130 -7.15 -1.19 -8.37
C LYS A 130 -5.93 -1.65 -7.57
N PHE A 131 -4.79 -0.98 -7.73
CA PHE A 131 -3.50 -1.47 -7.23
C PHE A 131 -2.97 -0.73 -5.99
N TYR A 132 -3.50 0.46 -5.69
CA TYR A 132 -3.00 1.30 -4.59
C TYR A 132 -4.06 1.54 -3.52
N LEU A 133 -5.28 1.96 -3.90
CA LEU A 133 -6.33 2.27 -2.93
C LEU A 133 -6.76 1.03 -2.14
N SER A 134 -7.02 -0.08 -2.82
CA SER A 134 -7.37 -1.36 -2.19
C SER A 134 -6.34 -1.82 -1.15
N LYS A 135 -5.05 -1.77 -1.50
CA LYS A 135 -3.94 -2.11 -0.59
C LYS A 135 -3.87 -1.17 0.60
N ALA A 136 -4.07 0.13 0.37
CA ALA A 136 -4.06 1.11 1.43
C ALA A 136 -5.23 0.89 2.40
N GLU A 137 -6.43 0.61 1.90
CA GLU A 137 -7.61 0.27 2.70
C GLU A 137 -7.37 -1.00 3.53
N ASN A 138 -6.88 -2.07 2.91
CA ASN A 138 -6.56 -3.32 3.61
C ASN A 138 -5.55 -3.08 4.74
N CYS A 139 -4.50 -2.31 4.47
CA CYS A 139 -3.46 -1.96 5.43
C CYS A 139 -3.97 -1.10 6.58
N ILE A 140 -4.74 -0.05 6.28
CA ILE A 140 -5.26 0.89 7.27
C ILE A 140 -6.30 0.22 8.17
N LEU A 141 -7.21 -0.57 7.59
CA LEU A 141 -8.32 -1.18 8.31
C LEU A 141 -7.93 -2.51 8.96
N GLY A 142 -6.85 -3.16 8.50
CA GLY A 142 -6.45 -4.49 8.96
C GLY A 142 -7.42 -5.57 8.52
N THR A 143 -7.89 -5.51 7.26
CA THR A 143 -8.79 -6.53 6.70
C THR A 143 -8.06 -7.87 6.51
N PRO A 144 -8.77 -9.01 6.35
CA PRO A 144 -8.12 -10.28 6.05
C PRO A 144 -7.24 -10.25 4.79
N SER A 145 -7.65 -9.47 3.78
CA SER A 145 -6.91 -9.28 2.52
C SER A 145 -5.53 -8.66 2.71
N LEU A 146 -5.27 -7.99 3.84
CA LEU A 146 -3.92 -7.51 4.18
C LEU A 146 -2.91 -8.66 4.24
N ILE A 147 -3.32 -9.85 4.68
CA ILE A 147 -2.43 -11.01 4.75
C ILE A 147 -1.97 -11.42 3.35
N ASP A 148 -2.90 -11.47 2.38
CA ASP A 148 -2.57 -11.79 0.99
C ASP A 148 -1.68 -10.71 0.36
N ASP A 149 -1.96 -9.43 0.65
CA ASP A 149 -1.13 -8.31 0.19
C ASP A 149 0.32 -8.41 0.70
N ILE A 150 0.50 -8.77 1.98
CA ILE A 150 1.81 -8.97 2.61
C ILE A 150 2.54 -10.18 2.02
N LEU A 151 1.83 -11.30 1.81
CA LEU A 151 2.43 -12.49 1.22
C LEU A 151 2.91 -12.26 -0.22
N ALA A 152 2.18 -11.44 -0.97
CA ALA A 152 2.53 -11.07 -2.34
C ALA A 152 3.74 -10.13 -2.39
N GLU A 153 3.80 -9.13 -1.52
CA GLU A 153 4.83 -8.08 -1.57
C GLU A 153 5.34 -7.70 -0.16
N PRO A 154 6.05 -8.61 0.53
CA PRO A 154 6.41 -8.43 1.93
C PRO A 154 7.35 -7.24 2.15
N ASP A 155 8.18 -6.92 1.16
CA ASP A 155 9.18 -5.85 1.26
C ASP A 155 8.57 -4.45 1.19
N ASN A 156 7.28 -4.33 0.89
CA ASN A 156 6.55 -3.06 0.95
C ASN A 156 6.10 -2.71 2.39
N TYR A 157 6.25 -3.60 3.37
CA TYR A 157 5.78 -3.39 4.75
C TYR A 157 6.94 -3.31 5.75
N ALA A 158 6.82 -2.41 6.75
CA ALA A 158 7.82 -2.22 7.79
C ALA A 158 8.06 -3.49 8.63
N TYR A 159 6.99 -4.17 9.03
CA TYR A 159 7.01 -5.37 9.87
C TYR A 159 6.08 -6.45 9.32
N PRO A 160 6.44 -7.15 8.23
CA PRO A 160 5.49 -7.96 7.46
C PRO A 160 4.81 -9.05 8.29
N PHE A 161 5.58 -9.82 9.07
CA PHE A 161 5.00 -10.85 9.94
C PHE A 161 4.06 -10.27 10.99
N LEU A 162 4.44 -9.18 11.67
CA LEU A 162 3.60 -8.56 12.71
C LEU A 162 2.33 -7.94 12.12
N ALA A 163 2.41 -7.37 10.92
CA ALA A 163 1.26 -6.85 10.20
C ALA A 163 0.27 -7.98 9.83
N ALA A 164 0.77 -9.13 9.40
CA ALA A 164 -0.06 -10.31 9.14
C ALA A 164 -0.66 -10.88 10.43
N LEU A 165 0.10 -10.89 11.53
CA LEU A 165 -0.38 -11.30 12.85
C LEU A 165 -1.49 -10.37 13.37
N PHE A 166 -1.34 -9.05 13.20
CA PHE A 166 -2.38 -8.08 13.52
C PHE A 166 -3.66 -8.35 12.74
N ALA A 167 -3.56 -8.51 11.41
CA ALA A 167 -4.72 -8.81 10.57
C ALA A 167 -5.39 -10.13 11.00
N ALA A 168 -4.62 -11.16 11.32
CA ALA A 168 -5.16 -12.42 11.81
C ALA A 168 -5.88 -12.25 13.16
N GLN A 169 -5.27 -11.58 14.13
CA GLN A 169 -5.86 -11.31 15.43
C GLN A 169 -7.16 -10.50 15.31
N LYS A 170 -7.13 -9.43 14.51
CA LYS A 170 -8.27 -8.51 14.33
C LYS A 170 -9.48 -9.18 13.68
N ASN A 171 -9.25 -10.26 12.94
CA ASN A 171 -10.30 -10.99 12.21
C ASN A 171 -10.51 -12.41 12.77
N ASP A 172 -10.18 -12.63 14.05
CA ASP A 172 -10.41 -13.88 14.78
C ASP A 172 -9.87 -15.15 14.08
N LEU A 173 -8.77 -15.01 13.33
CA LEU A 173 -8.13 -16.15 12.68
C LEU A 173 -7.27 -16.93 13.68
N SER A 174 -7.41 -18.25 13.69
CA SER A 174 -6.54 -19.12 14.49
C SER A 174 -5.21 -19.40 13.77
N LEU A 175 -4.23 -19.89 14.54
CA LEU A 175 -2.96 -20.42 13.99
C LEU A 175 -3.18 -21.52 12.96
N ASP A 176 -4.26 -22.29 13.10
CA ASP A 176 -4.58 -23.43 12.26
C ASP A 176 -5.34 -23.05 10.98
N SER A 177 -5.73 -21.79 10.83
CA SER A 177 -6.35 -21.31 9.60
C SER A 177 -5.42 -21.48 8.40
N ASP A 178 -5.97 -21.87 7.25
CA ASP A 178 -5.18 -22.08 6.03
C ASP A 178 -4.43 -20.82 5.60
N VAL A 179 -5.04 -19.65 5.83
CA VAL A 179 -4.44 -18.35 5.57
C VAL A 179 -3.21 -18.12 6.45
N PHE A 180 -3.31 -18.35 7.76
CA PHE A 180 -2.17 -18.13 8.66
C PHE A 180 -1.11 -19.22 8.56
N LYS A 181 -1.46 -20.45 8.18
CA LYS A 181 -0.47 -21.48 7.82
C LYS A 181 0.44 -21.05 6.67
N LYS A 182 -0.09 -20.34 5.66
CA LYS A 182 0.73 -19.76 4.58
C LYS A 182 1.70 -18.71 5.10
N VAL A 183 1.27 -17.86 6.04
CA VAL A 183 2.13 -16.90 6.75
C VAL A 183 3.29 -17.65 7.42
N LEU A 184 2.99 -18.66 8.24
CA LEU A 184 4.02 -19.45 8.94
C LEU A 184 5.00 -20.18 8.00
N ALA A 185 4.54 -20.58 6.81
CA ALA A 185 5.37 -21.24 5.81
C ALA A 185 6.27 -20.27 5.02
N THR A 186 5.95 -18.97 5.01
CA THR A 186 6.65 -17.97 4.19
C THR A 186 7.87 -17.42 4.93
N LYS A 187 9.07 -17.88 4.55
CA LYS A 187 10.31 -17.48 5.24
C LYS A 187 10.62 -15.99 5.10
N SER A 188 10.26 -15.40 3.97
CA SER A 188 10.61 -14.02 3.62
C SER A 188 9.90 -12.99 4.49
N ILE A 189 8.84 -13.30 5.24
CA ILE A 189 8.11 -12.31 6.06
C ILE A 189 8.63 -12.16 7.49
N PHE A 190 9.39 -13.14 8.00
CA PHE A 190 9.91 -13.11 9.38
C PHE A 190 10.94 -12.00 9.58
N GLY A 191 10.82 -11.25 10.68
CA GLY A 191 11.88 -10.33 11.12
C GLY A 191 12.84 -11.04 12.06
N ASN A 192 12.30 -11.69 13.09
CA ASN A 192 13.03 -12.60 13.96
C ASN A 192 12.15 -13.82 14.23
N LYS A 193 12.48 -14.93 13.57
CA LYS A 193 11.62 -16.13 13.57
C LYS A 193 11.26 -16.63 14.98
N GLN A 194 12.21 -16.60 15.93
CA GLN A 194 11.96 -17.08 17.28
C GLN A 194 10.96 -16.17 18.02
N PHE A 195 11.18 -14.85 17.98
CA PHE A 195 10.27 -13.87 18.56
C PHE A 195 8.89 -13.92 17.91
N ASP A 196 8.85 -13.91 16.58
CA ASP A 196 7.63 -13.87 15.77
C ASP A 196 6.75 -15.10 16.05
N LEU A 197 7.33 -16.30 16.08
CA LEU A 197 6.58 -17.52 16.39
C LEU A 197 6.10 -17.56 17.84
N ALA A 198 6.92 -17.13 18.80
CA ALA A 198 6.50 -17.07 20.21
C ALA A 198 5.32 -16.12 20.40
N LEU A 199 5.36 -14.97 19.72
CA LEU A 199 4.29 -13.98 19.77
C LEU A 199 3.01 -14.48 19.09
N ALA A 200 3.11 -15.09 17.91
CA ALA A 200 1.95 -15.66 17.23
C ALA A 200 1.25 -16.73 18.07
N ASN A 201 2.02 -17.62 18.73
CA ASN A 201 1.47 -18.60 19.66
C ASN A 201 0.76 -17.95 20.85
N LYS A 202 1.31 -16.86 21.40
CA LYS A 202 0.70 -16.13 22.51
C LYS A 202 -0.62 -15.47 22.11
N ILE A 203 -0.69 -14.89 20.92
CA ILE A 203 -1.84 -14.08 20.47
C ILE A 203 -2.96 -14.94 19.86
N LEU A 204 -2.61 -15.91 19.01
CA LEU A 204 -3.57 -16.71 18.26
C LEU A 204 -3.70 -18.15 18.78
N GLY A 205 -2.80 -18.60 19.65
CA GLY A 205 -2.82 -19.96 20.20
C GLY A 205 -3.75 -20.15 21.41
N THR A 206 -4.32 -19.07 21.96
CA THR A 206 -5.21 -19.13 23.14
C THR A 206 -6.68 -19.46 22.80
N GLY A 207 -6.96 -19.97 21.60
CA GLY A 207 -8.32 -20.34 21.14
C GLY A 207 -8.86 -21.69 21.62
N ASN A 208 -8.14 -22.42 22.50
CA ASN A 208 -8.65 -23.65 23.14
C ASN A 208 -8.67 -23.48 24.67
N LYS A 209 -9.72 -22.85 25.19
CA LYS A 209 -10.21 -23.08 26.56
C LYS A 209 -11.72 -23.03 26.56
#